data_AF-A0A2T5U320-F1
#
_entry.id   AF-A0A2T5U320-F1
#
_cell.length_a   1.000
_cell.length_b   1.000
_cell.length_c   1.000
_cell.angle_alpha   90.00
_cell.angle_beta   90.00
_cell.angle_gamma   90.00
#
_symmetry.space_group_name_H-M   'P 1'
#
loop_
_entity.id
_entity.type
_entity.pdbx_description
1 polymer ?
#
loop_
_entity_poly.entity_id
_entity_poly.type
_entity_poly.pdbx_seq_one_letter_code
_entity_poly.pdbx_strand_id
1 'polypeptide(L)' 'MTDARRLRTDLSLRASGVLSLAIAVTGIYTLVRLHPAAGLLAFLLATIGFLCATAGAMLLVVGGHIHDPVRISAHWQRAG' A
#
# COMPACT_ATOMS: atom_id res chain seq x y z
N MET A 1 -19.67 2.93 -17.22
CA MET A 1 -18.62 3.78 -16.59
C MET A 1 -17.35 3.59 -17.39
N THR A 2 -16.76 4.69 -17.89
CA THR A 2 -15.71 4.68 -18.93
C THR A 2 -14.36 4.13 -18.44
N ASP A 3 -13.71 3.29 -19.25
CA ASP A 3 -12.44 2.61 -18.96
C ASP A 3 -11.31 3.54 -18.49
N ALA A 4 -11.27 4.77 -19.02
CA ALA A 4 -10.28 5.78 -18.65
C ALA A 4 -10.31 6.15 -17.15
N ARG A 5 -11.47 6.04 -16.50
CA ARG A 5 -11.62 6.36 -15.07
C ARG A 5 -11.05 5.23 -14.20
N ARG A 6 -11.27 3.97 -14.59
CA ARG A 6 -10.64 2.79 -13.94
C ARG A 6 -9.12 2.83 -14.07
N LEU A 7 -8.61 3.16 -15.26
CA LEU A 7 -7.17 3.26 -15.51
C LEU A 7 -6.51 4.35 -14.65
N ARG A 8 -7.15 5.52 -14.53
CA ARG A 8 -6.67 6.60 -13.65
C ARG A 8 -6.65 6.20 -12.18
N THR A 9 -7.69 5.51 -11.72
CA THR A 9 -7.76 5.04 -10.32
C THR A 9 -6.66 4.04 -10.03
N ASP A 10 -6.43 3.04 -10.91
CA ASP A 10 -5.34 2.08 -10.75
C ASP A 10 -3.95 2.76 -10.72
N LEU A 11 -3.74 3.73 -11.60
CA LEU A 11 -2.48 4.46 -11.67
C LEU A 11 -2.26 5.34 -10.43
N SER A 12 -3.31 5.93 -9.87
CA SER A 12 -3.25 6.69 -8.61
C SER A 12 -2.98 5.79 -7.40
N LEU A 13 -3.51 4.56 -7.39
CA LEU A 13 -3.27 3.54 -6.36
C LEU A 13 -1.82 3.04 -6.39
N ARG A 14 -1.28 2.80 -7.59
CA ARG A 14 0.14 2.42 -7.74
C ARG A 14 1.06 3.57 -7.36
N ALA A 15 0.74 4.79 -7.78
CA ALA A 15 1.52 5.98 -7.44
C ALA A 15 1.54 6.23 -5.92
N SER A 16 0.41 6.08 -5.22
CA SER A 16 0.36 6.21 -3.77
C SER A 16 1.12 5.10 -3.05
N GLY A 17 1.08 3.86 -3.57
CA GLY A 17 1.88 2.75 -3.08
C GLY A 17 3.39 3.01 -3.18
N VAL A 18 3.87 3.48 -4.34
CA VAL A 18 5.28 3.87 -4.55
C VAL A 18 5.69 5.00 -3.63
N LEU A 19 4.84 6.02 -3.48
CA LEU A 19 5.12 7.19 -2.66
C LEU A 19 5.20 6.81 -1.17
N SER A 20 4.32 5.93 -0.70
CA SER A 20 4.38 5.38 0.66
C SER A 20 5.64 4.53 0.88
N LEU A 21 6.05 3.73 -0.10
CA LEU A 21 7.30 2.95 -0.01
C LEU A 21 8.54 3.86 0.06
N ALA A 22 8.58 4.93 -0.73
CA ALA A 22 9.68 5.91 -0.68
C ALA A 22 9.80 6.59 0.69
N ILE A 23 8.67 6.92 1.32
CA ILE A 23 8.63 7.45 2.69
C ILE A 23 9.19 6.43 3.68
N ALA A 24 8.81 5.15 3.57
CA ALA A 24 9.33 4.09 4.43
C ALA A 24 10.85 3.93 4.31
N VAL A 25 11.38 3.88 3.08
CA VAL A 25 12.82 3.78 2.83
C VAL A 25 13.57 4.97 3.42
N THR A 26 13.04 6.18 3.26
CA THR A 26 13.64 7.40 3.82
C THR A 26 13.63 7.38 5.36
N GLY A 27 12.54 6.91 5.97
CA GLY A 27 12.42 6.71 7.42
C GLY A 27 13.42 5.68 7.96
N ILE A 28 13.57 4.55 7.29
CA ILE A 28 14.54 3.52 7.68
C ILE A 28 15.97 4.02 7.49
N TYR A 29 16.26 4.73 6.38
CA TYR A 29 17.59 5.28 6.12
C TYR A 29 18.00 6.35 7.15
N THR A 30 17.06 7.22 7.54
CA THR A 30 17.27 8.19 8.61
C THR A 30 17.47 7.50 9.96
N LEU A 31 16.71 6.43 10.25
CA LEU A 31 16.88 5.61 11.45
C LEU A 31 18.25 4.94 11.52
N VAL A 32 18.72 4.36 10.41
CA VAL A 32 20.05 3.73 10.31
C VAL A 32 21.16 4.75 10.52
N ARG A 33 20.97 5.99 10.04
CA ARG A 33 21.89 7.10 10.30
C ARG A 33 21.89 7.56 11.77
N LEU A 34 20.87 7.24 12.56
CA LEU A 34 20.72 7.66 13.96
C LEU A 34 21.41 6.74 15.00
N HIS A 35 22.34 5.87 14.60
CA HIS A 35 23.12 4.95 15.47
C HIS A 35 23.51 5.54 16.86
N PRO A 36 23.47 4.81 18.00
CA PRO A 36 22.43 3.92 18.52
C PRO A 36 21.43 4.73 19.37
N ALA A 37 20.50 5.45 18.76
CA ALA A 37 19.47 6.16 19.51
C ALA A 37 18.32 5.20 19.88
N ALA A 38 18.42 4.53 21.02
CA ALA A 38 17.27 3.86 21.66
C ALA A 38 16.34 4.92 22.28
N GLY A 39 15.71 5.74 21.43
CA GLY A 39 14.83 6.84 21.84
C GLY A 39 13.46 6.78 21.19
N LEU A 40 12.50 7.54 21.72
CA LEU A 40 11.13 7.64 21.20
C LEU A 40 11.08 7.92 19.70
N LEU A 41 11.99 8.75 19.19
CA LEU A 41 12.08 9.10 17.78
C LEU A 41 12.43 7.89 16.90
N ALA A 42 13.28 6.98 17.38
CA ALA A 42 13.60 5.75 16.67
C ALA A 42 12.40 4.81 16.57
N PHE A 43 11.62 4.68 17.65
CA PHE A 43 10.37 3.93 17.64
C PHE A 43 9.32 4.53 16.71
N LEU A 44 9.18 5.85 16.67
CA LEU A 44 8.25 6.52 15.75
C LEU A 44 8.67 6.30 14.29
N LEU A 45 9.96 6.47 13.96
CA LEU A 45 10.47 6.20 12.60
C LEU A 45 10.28 4.74 12.19
N ALA A 46 10.56 3.79 13.08
CA ALA A 46 10.36 2.37 12.82
C ALA A 46 8.87 2.04 12.58
N THR A 47 7.98 2.60 13.41
CA THR A 47 6.53 2.38 13.30
C THR A 47 5.98 2.97 11.99
N ILE A 48 6.36 4.21 11.65
CA ILE A 48 5.97 4.87 10.40
C ILE A 48 6.52 4.10 9.20
N GLY A 49 7.80 3.68 9.25
CA GLY A 49 8.42 2.88 8.21
C GLY A 49 7.71 1.55 7.97
N PHE A 50 7.36 0.84 9.05
CA PHE A 50 6.61 -0.41 8.99
C PHE A 50 5.20 -0.22 8.41
N LEU A 51 4.45 0.79 8.89
CA LEU A 51 3.10 1.11 8.40
C LEU A 51 3.12 1.46 6.91
N CYS A 52 4.03 2.34 6.48
CA CYS A 52 4.15 2.73 5.07
C CYS A 52 4.62 1.57 4.19
N ALA A 53 5.57 0.75 4.65
CA ALA A 53 6.02 -0.41 3.89
C ALA A 53 4.89 -1.43 3.70
N THR A 54 4.11 -1.71 4.76
CA THR A 54 3.02 -2.67 4.73
C THR A 54 1.86 -2.17 3.86
N ALA A 55 1.44 -0.91 4.05
CA ALA A 55 0.37 -0.30 3.25
C ALA A 55 0.80 -0.16 1.79
N GLY A 56 2.02 0.32 1.52
CA GLY A 56 2.56 0.45 0.17
C GLY A 56 2.67 -0.89 -0.55
N ALA A 57 3.15 -1.94 0.11
CA ALA A 57 3.20 -3.29 -0.44
C ALA A 57 1.78 -3.84 -0.74
N MET A 58 0.83 -3.64 0.18
CA MET A 58 -0.55 -4.07 -0.03
C MET A 58 -1.21 -3.33 -1.20
N LEU A 59 -0.97 -2.01 -1.34
CA LEU A 59 -1.49 -1.23 -2.47
C LEU A 59 -0.84 -1.62 -3.80
N LEU A 60 0.45 -1.98 -3.80
CA LEU A 60 1.13 -2.48 -4.99
C LEU A 60 0.62 -3.87 -5.43
N VAL A 61 0.40 -4.77 -4.47
CA VAL A 61 0.00 -6.16 -4.76
C VAL A 61 -1.50 -6.28 -5.01
N VAL A 62 -2.32 -5.60 -4.22
CA VAL A 62 -3.79 -5.79 -4.20
C VAL A 62 -4.51 -4.63 -4.86
N GLY A 63 -3.94 -3.42 -4.91
CA GLY A 63 -4.63 -2.20 -5.36
C GLY A 63 -5.26 -2.30 -6.74
N GLY A 64 -4.65 -3.05 -7.67
CA GLY A 64 -5.23 -3.28 -8.99
C GLY A 64 -6.32 -4.34 -9.06
N HIS A 65 -6.38 -5.25 -8.09
CA HIS A 65 -7.35 -6.34 -8.03
C HIS A 65 -8.53 -6.06 -7.07
N ILE A 66 -8.51 -5.00 -6.27
CA ILE A 66 -9.65 -4.62 -5.40
C ILE A 66 -10.92 -4.36 -6.22
N HIS A 67 -10.75 -3.88 -7.46
CA HIS A 67 -11.86 -3.58 -8.35
C HIS A 67 -12.09 -4.65 -9.42
N ASP A 68 -11.37 -5.77 -9.36
CA ASP A 68 -11.62 -6.86 -10.27
C ASP A 68 -12.97 -7.51 -9.95
N PRO A 69 -13.82 -7.71 -10.96
CA PRO A 69 -15.09 -8.38 -10.76
C PRO A 69 -14.84 -9.81 -10.31
N VAL A 70 -15.15 -10.10 -9.05
CA VAL A 70 -15.16 -11.48 -8.54
C VAL A 70 -16.26 -12.23 -9.29
N ARG A 71 -15.87 -13.15 -10.17
CA ARG A 71 -16.82 -14.02 -10.89
C ARG A 71 -17.39 -15.02 -9.89
N ILE A 72 -18.59 -14.74 -9.39
CA ILE A 72 -19.33 -15.66 -8.53
C ILE A 72 -19.79 -16.83 -9.39
N SER A 73 -19.50 -18.06 -8.97
CA SER A 73 -19.95 -19.26 -9.69
C SER A 73 -21.48 -19.35 -9.70
N ALA A 74 -22.07 -19.85 -10.79
CA ALA A 74 -23.52 -19.98 -10.98
C ALA A 74 -24.26 -20.77 -9.89
N HIS A 75 -23.54 -21.50 -9.04
CA HIS A 75 -24.08 -22.19 -7.86
C HIS A 75 -24.63 -21.21 -6.81
N TRP A 76 -23.89 -20.13 -6.52
CA TRP A 76 -24.26 -19.15 -5.49
C TRP A 76 -25.19 -18.05 -6.01
N GLN A 77 -25.32 -17.93 -7.33
CA GLN A 77 -26.13 -16.90 -7.98
C GLN A 77 -27.65 -17.20 -7.94
N ARG A 78 -28.02 -18.43 -7.55
CA ARG A 78 -29.42 -18.91 -7.50
C ARG A 78 -30.07 -18.82 -6.12
N ALA A 79 -29.34 -18.38 -5.11
CA ALA A 79 -29.81 -18.31 -3.73
C ALA A 79 -30.24 -16.90 -3.27
N GLY A 80 -30.38 -15.95 -4.19
CA GLY A 80 -30.91 -14.60 -3.95
C GLY A 80 -32.18 -14.37 -4.75
#